data_AF-A0A357FT02-F1
#
_entry.id   AF-A0A357FT02-F1
#
_cell.length_a   1.000
_cell.length_b   1.000
_cell.length_c   1.000
_cell.angle_alpha   90.00
_cell.angle_beta   90.00
_cell.angle_gamma   90.00
#
_symmetry.space_group_name_H-M   'P 1'
#
loop_
_entity.id
_entity.type
_entity.pdbx_description
1 polymer ?
#
loop_
_entity_poly.entity_id
_entity_poly.type
_entity_poly.pdbx_seq_one_letter_code
_entity_poly.pdbx_strand_id
1 'polypeptide(L)'
;VYYIVATAEASSNLARFDGVRYSHRSEEAKDALTLFTKSRGEGFGDEVKRRIILGTYVLSSGYYDAYYLRAQKVRRLILGDFESAFEQVDAILTPTSPTPAFKRGERADDPLAMYLSDIYTISVNLAGLPAISVPSGFTESGLPIG
;
A
#
# COMPACT_ATOMS: atom_id res chain seq x y z
N VAL A 1 -10.11 1.29 -1.35
CA VAL A 1 -9.73 2.69 -1.02
C VAL A 1 -8.23 2.83 -0.88
N TYR A 2 -7.62 2.18 0.11
CA TYR A 2 -6.18 2.27 0.36
C TYR A 2 -5.31 1.94 -0.84
N TYR A 3 -5.53 0.80 -1.50
CA TYR A 3 -4.72 0.41 -2.66
C TYR A 3 -4.86 1.35 -3.88
N ILE A 4 -5.86 2.23 -3.91
CA ILE A 4 -5.97 3.31 -4.92
C ILE A 4 -5.12 4.49 -4.48
N VAL A 5 -5.29 4.94 -3.24
CA VAL A 5 -4.56 6.10 -2.67
C VAL A 5 -3.06 5.82 -2.59
N ALA A 6 -2.68 4.71 -1.97
CA ALA A 6 -1.30 4.32 -1.75
C ALA A 6 -0.53 4.11 -3.06
N THR A 7 -1.15 3.53 -4.09
CA THR A 7 -0.48 3.32 -5.38
C THR A 7 -0.36 4.61 -6.18
N ALA A 8 -1.37 5.47 -6.16
CA ALA A 8 -1.31 6.81 -6.75
C ALA A 8 -0.21 7.67 -6.12
N GLU A 9 -0.12 7.69 -4.79
CA GLU A 9 0.92 8.42 -4.09
C GLU A 9 2.30 7.79 -4.30
N ALA A 10 2.40 6.46 -4.33
CA ALA A 10 3.63 5.76 -4.62
C ALA A 10 4.14 6.07 -6.04
N SER A 11 3.28 6.08 -7.07
CA SER A 11 3.72 6.37 -8.44
C SER A 11 4.34 7.76 -8.57
N SER A 12 3.78 8.75 -7.88
CA SER A 12 4.33 10.11 -7.80
C SER A 12 5.62 10.16 -6.98
N ASN A 13 5.62 9.60 -5.77
CA ASN A 13 6.78 9.63 -4.88
C ASN A 13 8.01 8.93 -5.46
N LEU A 14 7.80 7.81 -6.16
CA LEU A 14 8.86 7.02 -6.78
C LEU A 14 9.33 7.58 -8.12
N ALA A 15 8.68 8.62 -8.67
CA ALA A 15 9.13 9.26 -9.92
C ALA A 15 10.54 9.87 -9.81
N ARG A 16 10.95 10.23 -8.58
CA ARG A 16 12.28 10.82 -8.30
C ARG A 16 13.47 9.86 -8.52
N PHE A 17 13.22 8.55 -8.59
CA PHE A 17 14.25 7.54 -8.86
C PHE A 17 14.36 7.37 -10.37
N ASP A 18 15.34 8.05 -10.94
CA ASP A 18 15.45 8.31 -12.36
C ASP A 18 16.86 8.07 -12.92
N GLY A 19 17.83 7.73 -12.06
CA GLY A 19 19.24 7.49 -12.43
C GLY A 19 20.02 8.76 -12.77
N VAL A 20 19.46 9.96 -12.59
CA VAL A 20 20.12 11.24 -12.93
C VAL A 20 20.96 11.75 -11.78
N ARG A 21 20.36 11.92 -10.60
CA ARG A 21 21.02 12.47 -9.41
C ARG A 21 21.60 11.39 -8.50
N TYR A 22 20.86 10.28 -8.38
CA TYR A 22 21.15 9.13 -7.53
C TYR A 22 20.32 7.94 -8.04
N SER A 23 20.41 6.80 -7.34
CA SER A 23 19.81 5.50 -7.69
C SER A 23 20.49 4.78 -8.86
N HIS A 24 20.04 3.54 -9.12
CA HIS A 24 20.54 2.72 -10.22
C HIS A 24 20.46 3.48 -11.55
N ARG A 25 21.54 3.42 -12.33
CA ARG A 25 21.64 4.02 -13.65
C ARG A 25 22.03 2.92 -14.63
N SER A 26 21.16 2.63 -15.59
CA SER A 26 21.42 1.61 -16.61
C SER A 26 22.65 1.98 -17.43
N GLU A 27 23.59 1.05 -17.56
CA GLU A 27 24.75 1.18 -18.44
C GLU A 27 24.35 1.20 -19.93
N GLU A 28 23.15 0.71 -20.25
CA GLU A 28 22.64 0.67 -21.62
C GLU A 28 21.86 1.94 -22.02
N ALA A 29 21.89 2.99 -21.19
CA ALA A 29 21.23 4.26 -21.47
C ALA A 29 22.01 5.08 -22.52
N LYS A 30 21.35 5.42 -23.63
CA LYS A 30 21.96 6.15 -24.76
C LYS A 30 21.43 7.57 -24.93
N ASP A 31 20.28 7.84 -24.32
CA ASP A 31 19.56 9.10 -24.36
C ASP A 31 18.72 9.28 -23.09
N ALA A 32 18.03 10.42 -22.95
CA ALA A 32 17.22 10.70 -21.77
C ALA A 32 16.06 9.70 -21.57
N LEU A 33 15.44 9.24 -22.66
CA LEU A 33 14.30 8.33 -22.58
C LEU A 33 14.74 6.94 -22.08
N THR A 34 15.82 6.41 -22.65
CA THR A 34 16.43 5.13 -22.24
C THR A 34 17.04 5.21 -20.86
N LEU A 35 17.61 6.36 -20.45
CA LEU A 35 18.03 6.60 -19.08
C LEU A 35 16.89 6.38 -18.09
N PHE A 36 15.73 7.02 -18.31
CA PHE A 36 14.60 6.88 -17.40
C PHE A 36 13.97 5.47 -17.46
N THR A 37 13.69 4.98 -18.66
CA THR A 37 12.94 3.72 -18.83
C THR A 37 13.75 2.50 -18.38
N LYS A 38 15.02 2.38 -18.79
CA LYS A 38 15.86 1.23 -18.43
C LYS A 38 16.27 1.24 -16.97
N SER A 39 16.74 2.37 -16.46
CA SER A 39 17.16 2.46 -15.05
C SER A 39 16.03 2.11 -14.08
N ARG A 40 14.80 2.52 -14.39
CA ARG A 40 13.62 2.17 -13.59
C ARG A 40 13.17 0.72 -13.82
N GLY A 41 13.24 0.23 -15.06
CA GLY A 41 12.89 -1.15 -15.40
C GLY A 41 13.78 -2.19 -14.72
N GLU A 42 15.08 -1.91 -14.65
CA GLU A 42 16.10 -2.72 -14.00
C GLU A 42 16.09 -2.54 -12.47
N GLY A 43 15.91 -1.30 -12.00
CA GLY A 43 16.04 -0.96 -10.58
C GLY A 43 14.83 -1.30 -9.71
N PHE A 44 13.63 -1.40 -10.28
CA PHE A 44 12.42 -1.73 -9.51
C PHE A 44 12.02 -3.21 -9.65
N GLY A 45 11.75 -3.83 -8.50
CA GLY A 45 11.13 -5.15 -8.43
C GLY A 45 9.68 -5.14 -8.96
N ASP A 46 9.15 -6.33 -9.24
CA ASP A 46 7.88 -6.49 -9.97
C ASP A 46 6.67 -5.91 -9.23
N GLU A 47 6.59 -6.05 -7.90
CA GLU A 47 5.50 -5.46 -7.11
C GLU A 47 5.55 -3.93 -7.13
N VAL A 48 6.75 -3.34 -7.08
CA VAL A 48 6.92 -1.88 -7.15
C VAL A 48 6.47 -1.37 -8.52
N LYS A 49 6.89 -2.04 -9.60
CA LYS A 49 6.45 -1.72 -10.97
C LYS A 49 4.92 -1.83 -11.10
N ARG A 50 4.31 -2.89 -10.56
CA ARG A 50 2.86 -3.10 -10.56
C ARG A 50 2.11 -1.93 -9.91
N ARG A 51 2.59 -1.47 -8.75
CA ARG A 51 2.01 -0.32 -8.03
C ARG A 51 2.19 1.00 -8.78
N ILE A 52 3.35 1.24 -9.40
CA ILE A 52 3.61 2.44 -10.21
C ILE A 52 2.67 2.49 -11.42
N ILE A 53 2.48 1.37 -12.11
CA ILE A 53 1.58 1.27 -13.28
C ILE A 53 0.14 1.57 -12.84
N LEU A 54 -0.34 0.90 -11.79
CA LEU A 54 -1.70 1.11 -11.28
C LEU A 54 -1.90 2.56 -10.81
N GLY A 55 -0.94 3.12 -10.06
CA GLY A 55 -1.01 4.49 -9.58
C GLY A 55 -1.04 5.51 -10.70
N THR A 56 -0.20 5.33 -11.73
CA THR A 56 -0.21 6.18 -12.93
C THR A 56 -1.53 6.11 -13.67
N TYR A 57 -2.13 4.91 -13.78
CA TYR A 57 -3.45 4.73 -14.39
C TYR A 57 -4.55 5.45 -13.60
N VAL A 58 -4.57 5.27 -12.27
CA VAL A 58 -5.54 5.92 -11.37
C VAL A 58 -5.47 7.44 -11.42
N LEU A 59 -4.29 8.02 -11.66
CA LEU A 59 -4.09 9.46 -11.77
C LEU A 59 -4.29 10.01 -13.19
N SER A 60 -4.48 9.15 -14.19
CA SER A 60 -4.59 9.58 -15.58
C SER A 60 -5.89 10.35 -15.85
N SER A 61 -5.83 11.28 -16.81
CA SER A 61 -6.98 12.09 -17.23
C SER A 61 -8.15 11.20 -17.65
N GLY A 62 -9.34 11.47 -17.12
CA GLY A 62 -10.55 10.66 -17.33
C GLY A 62 -10.80 9.59 -16.27
N TYR A 63 -9.76 9.15 -15.54
CA TYR A 63 -9.86 8.16 -14.47
C TYR A 63 -9.64 8.75 -13.07
N TYR A 64 -8.99 9.91 -12.98
CA TYR A 64 -8.73 10.61 -11.72
C TYR A 64 -9.98 10.78 -10.85
N ASP A 65 -11.07 11.33 -11.41
CA ASP A 65 -12.30 11.59 -10.66
C ASP A 65 -12.98 10.29 -10.22
N ALA A 66 -13.01 9.29 -11.11
CA ALA A 66 -13.68 8.02 -10.88
C ALA A 66 -12.98 7.16 -9.82
N TYR A 67 -11.65 7.23 -9.74
CA TYR A 67 -10.84 6.40 -8.85
C TYR A 67 -10.25 7.20 -7.68
N TYR A 68 -9.35 8.14 -7.94
CA TYR A 68 -8.60 8.82 -6.87
C TYR A 68 -9.49 9.76 -6.06
N LEU A 69 -10.23 10.67 -6.70
CA LEU A 69 -11.12 11.59 -5.99
C LEU A 69 -12.22 10.84 -5.24
N ARG A 70 -12.78 9.78 -5.84
CA ARG A 70 -13.75 8.90 -5.18
C ARG A 70 -13.14 8.20 -3.97
N ALA A 71 -11.92 7.69 -4.06
CA ALA A 71 -11.23 7.07 -2.93
C ALA A 71 -10.99 8.06 -1.78
N GLN A 72 -10.63 9.32 -2.08
CA GLN A 72 -10.48 10.37 -1.07
C GLN A 72 -11.81 10.69 -0.35
N LYS A 73 -12.94 10.65 -1.05
CA LYS A 73 -14.26 10.81 -0.43
C LYS A 73 -14.58 9.64 0.50
N VAL A 74 -14.33 8.40 0.08
CA VAL A 74 -14.54 7.23 0.95
C VAL A 74 -13.60 7.25 2.15
N ARG A 75 -12.37 7.75 2.00
CA ARG A 75 -11.45 7.97 3.14
C ARG A 75 -12.07 8.88 4.21
N ARG A 76 -12.80 9.94 3.82
CA ARG A 76 -13.50 10.80 4.79
C ARG A 76 -14.67 10.08 5.47
N LEU A 77 -15.37 9.19 4.77
CA LEU A 77 -16.42 8.35 5.38
C LEU A 77 -15.84 7.42 6.45
N ILE A 78 -14.72 6.75 6.15
CA ILE A 78 -14.02 5.88 7.12
C ILE A 78 -13.61 6.67 8.36
N LEU A 79 -13.09 7.88 8.20
CA LEU A 79 -12.77 8.75 9.33
C LEU A 79 -14.03 9.11 10.14
N GLY A 80 -15.15 9.42 9.47
CA GLY A 80 -16.43 9.68 10.14
C GLY A 80 -16.95 8.49 10.95
N ASP A 81 -16.74 7.25 10.47
CA ASP A 81 -17.12 6.04 11.21
C ASP A 81 -16.32 5.91 12.51
N PHE A 82 -15.01 6.18 12.46
CA PHE A 82 -14.17 6.22 13.67
C PHE A 82 -14.56 7.37 14.60
N GLU A 83 -14.77 8.59 14.09
CA GLU A 83 -15.22 9.76 14.86
C GLU A 83 -16.50 9.41 15.64
N SER A 84 -17.48 8.78 14.97
CA SER A 84 -18.77 8.38 15.57
C SER A 84 -18.61 7.25 16.60
N ALA A 85 -17.71 6.30 16.37
CA ALA A 85 -17.46 5.22 17.32
C ALA A 85 -16.80 5.75 18.61
N PHE A 86 -15.84 6.68 18.49
CA PHE A 86 -15.14 7.26 19.64
C PHE A 86 -16.00 8.21 20.48
N GLU A 87 -17.20 8.57 20.04
CA GLU A 87 -18.20 9.22 20.91
C GLU A 87 -18.71 8.26 22.01
N GLN A 88 -18.58 6.94 21.78
CA GLN A 88 -19.14 5.90 22.65
C GLN A 88 -18.08 5.07 23.38
N VAL A 89 -16.83 5.08 22.90
CA VAL A 89 -15.73 4.26 23.44
C VAL A 89 -14.42 5.04 23.45
N ASP A 90 -13.51 4.68 24.37
CA ASP A 90 -12.16 5.27 24.43
C ASP A 90 -11.17 4.58 23.47
N ALA A 91 -11.44 3.33 23.10
CA ALA A 91 -10.57 2.51 22.25
C ALA A 91 -11.38 1.48 21.45
N ILE A 92 -10.85 1.10 20.29
CA ILE A 92 -11.37 0.03 19.44
C ILE A 92 -10.34 -1.10 19.42
N LEU A 93 -10.80 -2.32 19.69
CA LEU A 93 -9.96 -3.51 19.71
C LEU A 93 -10.34 -4.45 18.58
N THR A 94 -9.37 -4.86 17.78
CA THR A 94 -9.50 -5.86 16.72
C THR A 94 -8.25 -6.75 16.72
N PRO A 95 -8.30 -7.97 16.14
CA PRO A 95 -7.08 -8.65 15.76
C PRO A 95 -6.24 -7.75 14.84
N THR A 96 -4.92 -7.83 14.96
CA THR A 96 -4.02 -7.08 14.07
C THR A 96 -4.02 -7.70 12.66
N SER A 97 -4.12 -9.02 12.57
CA SER A 97 -4.08 -9.78 11.31
C SER A 97 -5.20 -10.81 11.27
N PRO A 98 -5.80 -11.10 10.09
CA PRO A 98 -6.84 -12.13 9.97
C PRO A 98 -6.31 -13.55 10.16
N THR A 99 -5.00 -13.77 10.00
CA THR A 99 -4.34 -15.06 10.19
C THR A 99 -3.02 -14.89 10.93
N PRO A 100 -2.52 -15.95 11.60
CA PRO A 100 -1.12 -16.03 12.02
C PRO A 100 -0.16 -15.89 10.83
N ALA A 101 1.14 -15.78 11.13
CA ALA A 101 2.18 -15.70 10.10
C ALA A 101 2.09 -16.90 9.13
N PHE A 102 1.94 -16.61 7.84
CA PHE A 102 1.96 -17.60 6.76
C PHE A 102 3.41 -17.95 6.36
N LYS A 103 3.60 -19.08 5.68
CA LYS A 103 4.93 -19.54 5.27
C LYS A 103 5.52 -18.67 4.17
N ARG A 104 6.85 -18.64 4.10
CA ARG A 104 7.55 -17.98 2.99
C ARG A 104 7.11 -18.57 1.65
N GLY A 105 6.71 -17.71 0.72
CA GLY A 105 6.25 -18.11 -0.62
C GLY A 105 4.76 -18.43 -0.71
N GLU A 106 4.06 -18.65 0.41
CA GLU A 106 2.67 -19.11 0.42
C GLU A 106 1.69 -18.16 -0.31
N ARG A 107 2.00 -16.86 -0.31
CA ARG A 107 1.21 -15.82 -0.97
C ARG A 107 2.01 -15.01 -2.00
N ALA A 108 3.15 -15.54 -2.45
CA ALA A 108 4.04 -14.79 -3.36
C ALA A 108 3.43 -14.62 -4.77
N ASP A 109 2.67 -15.62 -5.23
CA ASP A 109 2.11 -15.66 -6.57
C ASP A 109 0.70 -15.05 -6.67
N ASP A 110 0.08 -14.73 -5.53
CA ASP A 110 -1.23 -14.09 -5.44
C ASP A 110 -1.15 -12.73 -4.69
N PRO A 111 -1.00 -11.62 -5.44
CA PRO A 111 -0.97 -10.28 -4.85
C PRO A 111 -2.24 -9.94 -4.06
N LEU A 112 -3.41 -10.46 -4.46
CA LEU A 112 -4.66 -10.16 -3.76
C LEU A 112 -4.71 -10.87 -2.41
N ALA A 113 -4.28 -12.14 -2.35
CA ALA A 113 -4.15 -12.86 -1.08
C ALA A 113 -3.18 -12.15 -0.13
N MET A 114 -2.08 -11.58 -0.65
CA MET A 114 -1.18 -10.76 0.14
C MET A 114 -1.89 -9.52 0.71
N TYR A 115 -2.67 -8.83 -0.12
CA TYR A 115 -3.35 -7.59 0.27
C TYR A 115 -4.44 -7.77 1.32
N LEU A 116 -5.09 -8.94 1.37
CA LEU A 116 -6.08 -9.28 2.38
C LEU A 116 -5.49 -9.41 3.79
N SER A 117 -4.17 -9.54 3.91
CA SER A 117 -3.48 -9.56 5.21
C SER A 117 -3.65 -8.24 5.96
N ASP A 118 -3.86 -7.14 5.24
CA ASP A 118 -3.90 -5.78 5.81
C ASP A 118 -5.34 -5.29 6.10
N ILE A 119 -6.33 -6.19 6.06
CA ILE A 119 -7.76 -5.81 6.15
C ILE A 119 -8.11 -5.07 7.45
N TYR A 120 -7.43 -5.39 8.56
CA TYR A 120 -7.66 -4.76 9.86
C TYR A 120 -6.73 -3.57 10.15
N THR A 121 -5.65 -3.39 9.38
CA THR A 121 -4.65 -2.35 9.65
C THR A 121 -4.89 -1.10 8.81
N ILE A 122 -5.31 -1.27 7.56
CA ILE A 122 -5.43 -0.19 6.57
C ILE A 122 -6.38 0.94 6.99
N SER A 123 -7.52 0.59 7.61
CA SER A 123 -8.55 1.57 7.95
C SER A 123 -8.03 2.64 8.92
N VAL A 124 -7.13 2.25 9.82
CA VAL A 124 -6.46 3.16 10.76
C VAL A 124 -5.58 4.17 10.01
N ASN A 125 -4.78 3.73 9.03
CA ASN A 125 -3.94 4.63 8.22
C ASN A 125 -4.79 5.63 7.42
N LEU A 126 -5.92 5.16 6.87
CA LEU A 126 -6.85 6.00 6.13
C LEU A 126 -7.49 7.07 7.03
N ALA A 127 -7.86 6.71 8.25
CA ALA A 127 -8.39 7.64 9.25
C ALA A 127 -7.30 8.56 9.85
N GLY A 128 -6.02 8.21 9.73
CA GLY A 128 -4.92 9.00 10.29
C GLY A 128 -4.82 8.87 11.82
N LEU A 129 -5.23 7.73 12.36
CA LEU A 129 -5.29 7.47 13.79
C LEU A 129 -4.04 6.73 14.30
N PRO A 130 -3.71 6.84 15.60
CA PRO A 130 -2.73 5.98 16.22
C PRO A 130 -3.28 4.55 16.38
N ALA A 131 -2.41 3.55 16.29
CA ALA A 131 -2.72 2.15 16.65
C ALA A 131 -1.48 1.44 17.16
N ILE A 132 -1.71 0.38 17.95
CA ILE A 132 -0.67 -0.49 18.50
C ILE A 132 -1.10 -1.96 18.33
N SER A 133 -0.14 -2.82 18.00
CA SER A 133 -0.31 -4.28 18.03
C SER A 133 0.39 -4.81 19.28
N VAL A 134 -0.31 -5.63 20.05
CA VAL A 134 0.22 -6.26 21.27
C VAL A 134 0.01 -7.76 21.21
N PRO A 135 0.98 -8.59 21.63
CA PRO A 135 0.79 -10.04 21.65
C PRO A 135 -0.40 -10.44 22.53
N SER A 136 -1.32 -11.22 21.97
CA SER A 136 -2.56 -11.67 22.63
C SER A 136 -2.64 -13.19 22.80
N GLY A 137 -1.65 -13.93 22.32
CA GLY A 137 -1.54 -15.37 22.52
C GLY A 137 -0.67 -16.06 21.47
N PHE A 138 -0.77 -17.38 21.44
CA PHE A 138 -0.11 -18.22 20.45
C PHE A 138 -1.12 -19.19 19.83
N THR A 139 -0.91 -19.54 18.57
CA THR A 139 -1.58 -20.68 17.95
C THR A 139 -1.15 -22.00 18.60
N GLU A 140 -1.87 -23.08 18.32
CA GLU A 140 -1.46 -24.44 18.71
C GLU A 140 -0.06 -24.80 18.17
N SER A 141 0.30 -24.26 17.01
CA SER A 141 1.62 -24.42 16.39
C SER A 141 2.70 -23.47 16.93
N GLY A 142 2.40 -22.67 17.95
CA GLY A 142 3.35 -21.77 18.61
C GLY A 142 3.61 -20.45 17.87
N LEU A 143 2.74 -20.04 16.94
CA LEU A 143 2.87 -18.75 16.25
C LEU A 143 2.19 -17.63 17.05
N PRO A 144 2.82 -16.46 17.20
CA PRO A 144 2.23 -15.34 17.94
C PRO A 144 0.99 -14.77 17.24
N ILE A 145 0.03 -14.35 18.05
CA ILE A 145 -1.21 -13.66 17.65
C ILE A 145 -1.17 -12.25 18.26
N GLY A 146 -1.68 -11.27 17.52
CA GLY A 146 -1.83 -9.88 17.97
C GLY A 146 -3.11 -9.27 17.43
#